data_AF-A0A8T3S5T9-F1
#
_entry.id   AF-A0A8T3S5T9-F1
#
_cell.length_a   1.000
_cell.length_b   1.000
_cell.length_c   1.000
_cell.angle_alpha   90.00
_cell.angle_beta   90.00
_cell.angle_gamma   90.00
#
_symmetry.space_group_name_H-M   'P 1'
#
loop_
_entity.id
_entity.type
_entity.pdbx_description
1 polymer ?
#
loop_
_entity_poly.entity_id
_entity_poly.type
_entity_poly.pdbx_seq_one_letter_code
_entity_poly.pdbx_strand_id
1 'polypeptide(L)'
;MSRWLLLMVALLTGCACSAEGCANAIHFRPQVDLERNVAYDVEACLDGDCNRETLNVGGPLTQTGAMGGSLTLWEDDDRVELAIGDGDFSGMHDVSFSVRDASGTVIAELNDSIELTRSEPNGGWPCGPTCWSAEVEP
;
A
#
# COMPACT_ATOMS: atom_id res chain seq x y z
N MET A 1 -29.87 44.81 -40.55
CA MET A 1 -28.98 45.02 -39.40
C MET A 1 -28.91 43.72 -38.62
N SER A 2 -27.94 42.86 -38.95
CA SER A 2 -27.85 41.48 -38.44
C SER A 2 -27.06 41.45 -37.14
N ARG A 3 -27.73 41.16 -36.02
CA ARG A 3 -27.12 40.83 -34.74
C ARG A 3 -26.77 39.34 -34.75
N TRP A 4 -25.48 39.04 -34.86
CA TRP A 4 -24.94 37.70 -34.70
C TRP A 4 -24.91 37.37 -33.20
N LEU A 5 -25.75 36.42 -32.78
CA LEU A 5 -25.65 35.77 -31.48
C LEU A 5 -24.52 34.74 -31.56
N LEU A 6 -23.36 35.04 -30.97
CA LEU A 6 -22.31 34.05 -30.73
C LEU A 6 -22.76 33.13 -29.60
N LEU A 7 -23.29 31.96 -29.97
CA LEU A 7 -23.54 30.86 -29.05
C LEU A 7 -22.16 30.25 -28.72
N MET A 8 -21.55 30.67 -27.62
CA MET A 8 -20.41 29.94 -27.03
C MET A 8 -20.94 28.62 -26.47
N VAL A 9 -20.84 27.57 -27.27
CA VAL A 9 -20.98 26.19 -26.79
C VAL A 9 -19.71 25.89 -26.00
N ALA A 10 -19.79 26.02 -24.68
CA ALA A 10 -18.78 25.47 -23.78
C ALA A 10 -18.87 23.94 -23.89
N LEU A 11 -17.95 23.35 -24.66
CA LEU A 11 -17.67 21.92 -24.61
C LEU A 11 -17.11 21.62 -23.22
N LEU A 12 -17.99 21.32 -22.26
CA LEU A 12 -17.65 20.57 -21.08
C LEU A 12 -17.33 19.14 -21.55
N THR A 13 -16.11 18.93 -22.03
CA THR A 13 -15.52 17.59 -22.04
C THR A 13 -15.35 17.22 -20.57
N GLY A 14 -16.41 16.69 -19.95
CA GLY A 14 -16.30 16.11 -18.63
C GLY A 14 -15.25 15.01 -18.71
N CYS A 15 -14.18 15.12 -17.91
CA CYS A 15 -13.29 14.00 -17.66
C CYS A 15 -14.17 12.84 -17.21
N ALA A 16 -14.25 11.78 -18.03
CA ALA A 16 -14.89 10.56 -17.62
C ALA A 16 -13.97 9.87 -16.62
N CYS A 17 -14.13 10.16 -15.34
CA CYS A 17 -13.44 9.45 -14.28
C CYS A 17 -13.88 7.98 -14.30
N SER A 18 -12.95 7.03 -14.34
CA SER A 18 -13.25 5.63 -14.00
C SER A 18 -13.60 5.53 -12.50
N ALA A 19 -14.24 4.44 -12.09
CA ALA A 19 -14.52 4.16 -10.68
C ALA A 19 -13.46 3.24 -10.05
N GLU A 20 -12.23 3.30 -10.57
CA GLU A 20 -11.15 2.44 -10.09
C GLU A 20 -10.60 3.00 -8.79
N GLY A 21 -10.71 2.22 -7.71
CA GLY A 21 -10.05 2.52 -6.45
C GLY A 21 -8.59 2.07 -6.49
N CYS A 22 -7.78 2.65 -5.61
CA CYS A 22 -6.47 2.13 -5.25
C CYS A 22 -6.32 2.23 -3.72
N ALA A 23 -5.38 1.46 -3.16
CA ALA A 23 -5.04 1.50 -1.74
C ALA A 23 -3.63 2.05 -1.56
N ASN A 24 -3.38 2.78 -0.48
CA ASN A 24 -2.01 3.10 -0.08
C ASN A 24 -1.42 1.89 0.62
N ALA A 25 -0.29 1.37 0.12
CA ALA A 25 0.29 0.15 0.67
C ALA A 25 1.79 0.01 0.39
N ILE A 26 2.51 -0.61 1.31
CA ILE A 26 3.89 -1.04 1.10
C ILE A 26 3.90 -2.57 1.06
N HIS A 27 4.50 -3.13 0.03
CA HIS A 27 4.60 -4.56 -0.17
C HIS A 27 6.03 -5.03 0.12
N PHE A 28 6.20 -5.80 1.19
CA PHE A 28 7.46 -6.40 1.58
C PHE A 28 7.53 -7.83 1.06
N ARG A 29 8.67 -8.21 0.46
CA ARG A 29 8.98 -9.60 0.14
C ARG A 29 10.10 -10.11 1.05
N PRO A 30 9.81 -10.92 2.07
CA PRO A 30 10.85 -11.55 2.86
C PRO A 30 11.73 -12.44 1.97
N GLN A 31 13.05 -12.41 2.15
CA GLN A 31 13.97 -13.39 1.53
C GLN A 31 13.94 -14.74 2.26
N VAL A 32 12.75 -15.19 2.67
CA VAL A 32 12.52 -16.51 3.26
C VAL A 32 11.20 -17.04 2.75
N ASP A 33 11.17 -18.34 2.45
CA ASP A 33 9.92 -19.04 2.15
C ASP A 33 9.16 -19.25 3.46
N LEU A 34 7.92 -18.75 3.55
CA LEU A 34 7.11 -18.90 4.76
C LEU A 34 6.39 -20.25 4.75
N GLU A 35 6.56 -21.03 5.81
CA GLU A 35 5.99 -22.37 5.89
C GLU A 35 4.49 -22.34 6.21
N ARG A 36 3.70 -23.12 5.47
CA ARG A 36 2.27 -23.28 5.72
C ARG A 36 2.00 -23.83 7.14
N ASN A 37 0.95 -23.32 7.76
CA ASN A 37 0.49 -23.62 9.12
C ASN A 37 1.50 -23.24 10.21
N VAL A 38 2.43 -22.33 9.91
CA VAL A 38 3.33 -21.71 10.87
C VAL A 38 2.88 -20.27 11.12
N ALA A 39 2.93 -19.87 12.39
CA ALA A 39 2.68 -18.51 12.85
C ALA A 39 4.00 -17.74 12.87
N TYR A 40 4.00 -16.56 12.25
CA TYR A 40 5.14 -15.64 12.23
C TYR A 40 4.75 -14.33 12.91
N ASP A 41 5.61 -13.82 13.78
CA ASP A 41 5.49 -12.48 14.33
C ASP A 41 6.16 -11.50 13.35
N VAL A 42 5.34 -10.68 12.71
CA VAL A 42 5.74 -9.78 11.64
C VAL A 42 5.58 -8.35 12.11
N GLU A 43 6.62 -7.54 11.93
CA GLU A 43 6.59 -6.11 12.21
C GLU A 43 7.01 -5.35 10.96
N ALA A 44 6.22 -4.35 10.58
CA ALA A 44 6.56 -3.42 9.51
C ALA A 44 6.34 -1.98 10.00
N CYS A 45 7.27 -1.09 9.65
CA CYS A 45 7.23 0.31 10.05
C CYS A 45 7.41 1.24 8.84
N LEU A 46 6.77 2.41 8.92
CA LEU A 46 6.98 3.55 8.04
C LEU A 46 7.27 4.78 8.90
N ASP A 47 8.43 5.41 8.72
CA ASP A 47 8.88 6.59 9.49
C ASP A 47 8.81 6.42 11.02
N GLY A 48 8.98 5.18 11.49
CA GLY A 48 8.91 4.81 12.91
C GLY A 48 7.51 4.45 13.42
N ASP A 49 6.46 4.61 12.61
CA ASP A 49 5.12 4.11 12.93
C ASP A 49 5.02 2.64 12.52
N CYS A 50 4.94 1.77 13.53
CA CYS A 50 5.03 0.32 13.37
C CYS A 50 3.68 -0.38 13.59
N ASN A 51 3.40 -1.36 12.74
CA ASN A 51 2.37 -2.38 12.98
C ASN A 51 3.06 -3.73 13.20
N ARG A 52 2.63 -4.45 14.24
CA ARG A 52 3.11 -5.78 14.56
C ARG A 52 1.96 -6.75 14.69
N GLU A 53 2.04 -7.88 13.97
CA GLU A 53 0.98 -8.88 13.93
C GLU A 53 1.53 -10.30 13.84
N THR A 54 0.78 -11.24 14.39
CA THR A 54 1.04 -12.67 14.18
C THR A 54 0.26 -13.16 12.97
N LEU A 55 0.96 -13.46 11.88
CA LEU A 55 0.39 -13.94 10.62
C LEU A 55 0.52 -15.46 10.53
N ASN A 56 -0.54 -16.14 10.10
CA ASN A 56 -0.53 -17.58 9.87
C ASN A 56 -0.57 -17.86 8.37
N VAL A 57 0.46 -18.51 7.84
CA VAL A 57 0.48 -18.96 6.43
C VAL A 57 -0.51 -20.12 6.29
N GLY A 58 -1.44 -20.07 5.35
CA GLY A 58 -2.50 -21.07 5.17
C GLY A 58 -3.69 -20.89 6.12
N GLY A 59 -3.67 -19.85 6.96
CA GLY A 59 -4.79 -19.47 7.81
C GLY A 59 -5.83 -18.62 7.08
N PRO A 60 -7.00 -18.34 7.69
CA PRO A 60 -7.87 -17.30 7.16
C PRO A 60 -7.11 -15.98 7.09
N LEU A 61 -7.31 -15.19 6.02
CA LEU A 61 -6.72 -13.86 5.90
C LEU A 61 -7.03 -13.04 7.16
N THR A 62 -6.01 -12.85 8.00
CA THR A 62 -6.09 -12.00 9.18
C THR A 62 -5.77 -10.58 8.74
N GLN A 63 -6.81 -9.76 8.62
CA GLN A 63 -6.66 -8.31 8.66
C GLN A 63 -6.81 -7.90 10.11
N THR A 64 -5.70 -7.67 10.79
CA THR A 64 -5.68 -6.97 12.06
C THR A 64 -5.19 -5.55 11.79
N GLY A 65 -5.64 -4.57 12.57
CA GLY A 65 -5.24 -3.19 12.34
C GLY A 65 -5.59 -2.32 13.52
N ALA A 66 -4.57 -1.71 14.11
CA ALA A 66 -4.75 -0.53 14.94
C ALA A 66 -4.86 0.71 14.04
N MET A 67 -5.38 1.82 14.58
CA MET A 67 -5.47 3.09 13.84
C MET A 67 -4.07 3.52 13.38
N GLY A 68 -3.72 3.23 12.12
CA GLY A 68 -2.38 3.45 11.56
C GLY A 68 -2.00 2.51 10.42
N GLY A 69 -2.66 1.34 10.31
CA GLY A 69 -2.47 0.41 9.19
C GLY A 69 -2.88 -1.02 9.54
N SER A 70 -2.83 -1.92 8.56
CA SER A 70 -3.04 -3.37 8.75
C SER A 70 -1.97 -4.16 8.03
N LEU A 71 -1.52 -5.27 8.61
CA LEU A 71 -0.67 -6.23 7.92
C LEU A 71 -1.51 -7.31 7.24
N THR A 72 -1.16 -7.69 6.02
CA THR A 72 -1.82 -8.77 5.28
C THR A 72 -0.77 -9.65 4.61
N LEU A 73 -0.86 -10.97 4.79
CA LEU A 73 -0.01 -11.93 4.10
C LEU A 73 -0.68 -12.40 2.81
N TRP A 74 0.06 -12.34 1.71
CA TRP A 74 -0.30 -12.87 0.40
C TRP A 74 0.50 -14.15 0.16
N GLU A 75 -0.14 -15.30 0.32
CA GLU A 75 0.53 -16.62 0.28
C GLU A 75 1.03 -17.05 -1.10
N ASP A 76 0.52 -16.46 -2.17
CA ASP A 76 0.88 -16.88 -3.54
C ASP A 76 2.32 -16.49 -3.89
N ASP A 77 2.85 -15.45 -3.27
CA ASP A 77 4.20 -14.91 -3.49
C ASP A 77 4.92 -14.49 -2.20
N ASP A 78 4.51 -15.05 -1.06
CA ASP A 78 5.04 -14.79 0.29
C ASP A 78 5.16 -13.30 0.65
N ARG A 79 4.31 -12.45 0.07
CA ARG A 79 4.36 -11.00 0.22
C ARG A 79 3.57 -10.54 1.44
N VAL A 80 4.15 -9.64 2.24
CA VAL A 80 3.45 -8.97 3.33
C VAL A 80 3.10 -7.55 2.90
N GLU A 81 1.83 -7.19 2.98
CA GLU A 81 1.34 -5.84 2.71
C GLU A 81 1.12 -5.09 4.03
N LEU A 82 1.70 -3.90 4.12
CA LEU A 82 1.35 -2.89 5.12
C LEU A 82 0.42 -1.88 4.46
N ALA A 83 -0.87 -1.92 4.79
CA ALA A 83 -1.80 -0.86 4.41
C ALA A 83 -1.44 0.41 5.19
N ILE A 84 -1.24 1.52 4.48
CA ILE A 84 -0.96 2.82 5.09
C ILE A 84 -2.20 3.71 4.94
N GLY A 85 -2.42 4.62 5.89
CA GLY A 85 -3.61 5.47 5.91
C GLY A 85 -3.71 6.42 4.70
N ASP A 86 -4.76 7.24 4.68
CA ASP A 86 -4.85 8.33 3.71
C ASP A 86 -3.82 9.42 4.03
N GLY A 87 -3.06 9.88 3.03
CA GLY A 87 -2.02 10.87 3.22
C GLY A 87 -1.29 11.25 1.93
N ASP A 88 -0.44 12.26 2.05
CA ASP A 88 0.57 12.57 1.04
C ASP A 88 1.90 11.94 1.50
N PHE A 89 2.37 10.95 0.75
CA PHE A 89 3.61 10.21 1.02
C PHE A 89 4.66 10.52 -0.05
N SER A 90 4.69 11.76 -0.52
CA SER A 90 5.72 12.20 -1.47
C SER A 90 7.10 12.24 -0.80
N GLY A 91 8.12 11.74 -1.51
CA GLY A 91 9.51 11.80 -1.08
C GLY A 91 10.02 10.47 -0.53
N MET A 92 11.15 10.55 0.16
CA MET A 92 11.82 9.38 0.76
C MET A 92 11.28 9.13 2.16
N HIS A 93 11.05 7.86 2.47
CA HIS A 93 10.55 7.38 3.75
C HIS A 93 11.41 6.24 4.29
N ASP A 94 11.63 6.23 5.59
CA ASP A 94 12.38 5.16 6.24
C ASP A 94 11.43 3.98 6.51
N VAL A 95 11.81 2.79 6.06
CA VAL A 95 11.04 1.56 6.28
C VAL A 95 11.87 0.52 7.00
N SER A 96 11.20 -0.22 7.87
CA SER A 96 11.76 -1.43 8.47
C SER A 96 10.75 -2.56 8.44
N PHE A 97 11.26 -3.77 8.29
CA PHE A 97 10.47 -4.98 8.23
C PHE A 97 11.22 -6.12 8.91
N SER A 98 10.54 -6.88 9.76
CA SER A 98 11.11 -8.07 10.38
C SER A 98 10.09 -9.19 10.49
N VAL A 99 10.57 -10.42 10.32
CA VAL A 99 9.81 -11.65 10.50
C VAL A 99 10.51 -12.49 11.54
N ARG A 100 9.76 -12.91 12.55
CA ARG A 100 10.22 -13.82 13.60
C ARG A 100 9.43 -15.11 13.59
N ASP A 101 10.12 -16.21 13.83
CA ASP A 101 9.47 -17.50 14.03
C ASP A 101 8.79 -17.58 15.42
N ALA A 102 8.10 -18.69 15.69
CA ALA A 102 7.45 -18.93 16.97
C ALA A 102 8.40 -19.00 18.19
N SER A 103 9.72 -19.14 17.96
CA SER A 103 10.75 -19.08 19.01
C SER A 103 11.21 -17.65 19.31
N GLY A 104 10.80 -16.68 18.49
CA GLY A 104 11.22 -15.27 18.54
C GLY A 104 12.51 -14.98 17.76
N THR A 105 13.03 -15.98 17.04
CA THR A 105 14.23 -15.83 16.21
C THR A 105 13.90 -15.01 14.97
N VAL A 106 14.69 -13.98 14.68
CA VAL A 106 14.57 -13.21 13.44
C VAL A 106 15.02 -14.09 12.28
N ILE A 107 14.13 -14.33 11.33
CA ILE A 107 14.41 -15.11 10.13
C ILE A 107 14.52 -14.24 8.88
N ALA A 108 13.86 -13.07 8.87
CA ALA A 108 14.03 -12.05 7.86
C ALA A 108 14.06 -10.67 8.52
N GLU A 109 14.93 -9.78 8.04
CA GLU A 109 15.01 -8.39 8.48
C GLU A 109 15.44 -7.51 7.31
N LEU A 110 14.83 -6.34 7.22
CA LEU A 110 15.12 -5.31 6.24
C LEU A 110 15.00 -3.94 6.91
N ASN A 111 15.93 -3.04 6.57
CA ASN A 111 15.84 -1.62 6.89
C ASN A 111 16.31 -0.86 5.65
N ASP A 112 15.48 0.03 5.10
CA ASP A 112 15.80 0.78 3.88
C ASP A 112 15.12 2.16 3.86
N SER A 113 15.46 2.98 2.88
CA SER A 113 14.78 4.24 2.57
C SER A 113 14.19 4.16 1.17
N ILE A 114 12.86 4.29 1.06
CA ILE A 114 12.13 4.08 -0.19
C ILE A 114 11.38 5.35 -0.62
N GLU A 115 11.16 5.49 -1.92
CA GLU A 115 10.21 6.48 -2.45
C GLU A 115 8.88 5.78 -2.77
N LEU A 116 7.77 6.29 -2.26
CA LEU A 116 6.46 5.76 -2.61
C LEU A 116 6.03 6.30 -3.97
N THR A 117 5.55 5.40 -4.83
CA THR A 117 5.07 5.75 -6.16
C THR A 117 3.63 6.25 -6.08
N ARG A 118 3.42 7.46 -6.58
CA ARG A 118 2.09 8.04 -6.74
C ARG A 118 1.33 7.39 -7.89
N SER A 119 0.08 7.00 -7.65
CA SER A 119 -0.85 6.49 -8.65
C SER A 119 -2.16 7.28 -8.64
N GLU A 120 -2.74 7.52 -9.81
CA GLU A 120 -4.00 8.25 -10.00
C GLU A 120 -4.86 7.50 -11.03
N PRO A 121 -5.47 6.36 -10.67
CA PRO A 121 -6.11 5.46 -11.63
C PRO A 121 -7.23 6.13 -12.44
N ASN A 122 -7.90 7.15 -11.90
CA ASN A 122 -8.97 7.85 -12.60
C ASN A 122 -8.52 9.14 -13.29
N GLY A 123 -7.21 9.34 -13.54
CA GLY A 123 -6.70 10.46 -14.34
C GLY A 123 -6.44 11.74 -13.55
N GLY A 124 -6.17 11.63 -12.25
CA GLY A 124 -5.79 12.72 -11.37
C GLY A 124 -6.95 13.64 -11.01
N TRP A 125 -6.66 14.85 -10.54
CA TRP A 125 -7.69 15.80 -10.12
C TRP A 125 -8.59 16.23 -11.31
N PRO A 126 -9.94 16.22 -11.18
CA PRO A 126 -10.75 16.05 -9.97
C PRO A 126 -11.26 14.63 -9.72
N CYS A 127 -10.74 13.64 -10.45
CA CYS A 127 -11.30 12.30 -10.50
C CYS A 127 -10.93 11.42 -9.29
N GLY A 128 -9.79 11.66 -8.63
CA GLY A 128 -9.36 10.92 -7.42
C GLY A 128 -9.39 9.39 -7.57
N PRO A 129 -9.20 8.58 -6.51
CA PRO A 129 -8.27 8.88 -5.43
C PRO A 129 -6.82 8.99 -5.97
N THR A 130 -5.96 9.67 -5.22
CA THR A 130 -4.50 9.54 -5.36
C THR A 130 -4.06 8.49 -4.36
N CYS A 131 -3.23 7.54 -4.79
CA CYS A 131 -2.66 6.53 -3.90
C CYS A 131 -1.14 6.48 -3.99
N TRP A 132 -0.54 5.84 -2.98
CA TRP A 132 0.90 5.72 -2.80
C TRP A 132 1.26 4.27 -2.54
N SER A 133 2.16 3.72 -3.34
CA SER A 133 2.59 2.33 -3.17
C SER A 133 4.07 2.12 -3.43
N ALA A 134 4.65 1.12 -2.78
CA ALA A 134 6.01 0.67 -3.05
C ALA A 134 6.12 -0.85 -2.92
N GLU A 135 7.00 -1.45 -3.71
CA GLU A 135 7.49 -2.81 -3.51
C GLU A 135 8.90 -2.71 -2.91
N VAL A 136 9.15 -3.50 -1.87
CA VAL A 136 10.42 -3.51 -1.15
C VAL A 136 10.95 -4.93 -1.12
N GLU A 137 12.11 -5.10 -1.75
CA GLU A 137 12.84 -6.35 -1.87
C GLU A 137 14.23 -6.16 -1.23
N PRO A 138 14.71 -7.08 -0.37
CA PRO A 138 16.04 -7.00 0.25
C PRO A 138 17.20 -7.19 -0.74
#